data_AF-A0AAV0DK93-F1
#
_entry.id   AF-A0AAV0DK93-F1
#
_cell.length_a   1.000
_cell.length_b   1.000
_cell.length_c   1.000
_cell.angle_alpha   90.00
_cell.angle_beta   90.00
_cell.angle_gamma   90.00
#
_symmetry.space_group_name_H-M   'P 1'
#
loop_
_entity.id
_entity.type
_entity.pdbx_description
1 polymer ?
#
loop_
_entity_poly.entity_id
_entity_poly.type
_entity_poly.pdbx_seq_one_letter_code
_entity_poly.pdbx_strand_id
1 'polypeptide(L)'
;MVGGFGCIQAKVLILLLFSFNHGLVQGKNTKVGASKGCDLFQGSWVLDESPNLNPYNSSQCSFIEKQFDCEKNGRADDDYLKYRWQPKHCALPRFDARSFLLKMKNKKMMFIGDSLSLNQWQSLTCLLHVGEPNAKYTLQRFGPVSNFSFPAYNVSIFLFRAAFLVDLVRQDDDIRVLKLNSISNGTQWKEMDVLIFDSWHWWLHTGRKQNWDIVEDGNVTYADGDRMKMYEKALHTWATWVEDEVNTTKTKVFFQGVSPDHDRVRTSKSGNCTGVTRPTRVPQKPHPGELVLEKVVRTMSKPVYLLNITSMSQYRQDGHPSVFGVGGHNDLDCTHWCLPGVPDTWNQLLYTSLFIQSYKDNK
;
A
#
# COMPACT_ATOMS: atom_id res chain seq x y z
N MET A 1 -76.33 -28.19 37.72
CA MET A 1 -75.74 -29.41 38.31
C MET A 1 -75.10 -30.19 37.17
N VAL A 2 -73.78 -30.42 37.31
CA VAL A 2 -72.91 -31.44 36.68
C VAL A 2 -73.15 -31.82 35.21
N GLY A 3 -72.14 -31.56 34.37
CA GLY A 3 -72.00 -32.17 33.05
C GLY A 3 -70.93 -31.49 32.22
N GLY A 4 -69.65 -31.82 32.46
CA GLY A 4 -68.52 -31.31 31.68
C GLY A 4 -68.32 -32.10 30.39
N PHE A 5 -67.90 -31.40 29.34
CA PHE A 5 -67.10 -31.96 28.24
C PHE A 5 -66.08 -30.91 27.81
N GLY A 6 -64.81 -31.23 28.01
CA GLY A 6 -63.67 -30.42 27.59
C GLY A 6 -63.43 -30.53 26.09
N CYS A 7 -63.16 -29.40 25.45
CA CYS A 7 -62.68 -29.31 24.08
C CYS A 7 -61.31 -28.63 24.13
N ILE A 8 -60.22 -29.41 24.06
CA ILE A 8 -58.85 -28.90 23.93
C ILE A 8 -58.49 -29.05 22.46
N GLN A 9 -58.44 -27.93 21.74
CA GLN A 9 -57.92 -27.87 20.38
C GLN A 9 -56.40 -28.07 20.39
N ALA A 10 -55.95 -29.10 19.67
CA ALA A 10 -54.54 -29.39 19.43
C ALA A 10 -53.93 -28.32 18.52
N LYS A 11 -52.77 -27.79 18.93
CA LYS A 11 -51.95 -26.89 18.10
C LYS A 11 -51.28 -27.71 16.99
N VAL A 12 -51.63 -27.42 15.74
CA VAL A 12 -51.00 -27.98 14.54
C VAL A 12 -49.64 -27.30 14.34
N LEU A 13 -48.57 -28.08 14.42
CA LEU A 13 -47.20 -27.68 14.09
C LEU A 13 -46.99 -27.92 12.58
N ILE A 14 -46.96 -26.85 11.77
CA ILE A 14 -46.63 -26.94 10.35
C ILE A 14 -45.10 -26.99 10.21
N LEU A 15 -44.59 -28.19 9.97
CA LEU A 15 -43.22 -28.46 9.48
C LEU A 15 -43.20 -28.25 7.96
N LEU A 16 -42.64 -27.14 7.50
CA LEU A 16 -42.27 -26.97 6.09
C LEU A 16 -40.88 -27.58 5.86
N LEU A 17 -40.90 -28.79 5.31
CA LEU A 17 -39.77 -29.45 4.67
C LEU A 17 -39.54 -28.80 3.31
N PHE A 18 -38.42 -28.10 3.12
CA PHE A 18 -37.85 -27.88 1.80
C PHE A 18 -36.69 -28.85 1.59
N SER A 19 -36.97 -29.86 0.78
CA SER A 19 -36.03 -30.78 0.17
C SER A 19 -35.17 -30.03 -0.85
N PHE A 20 -33.85 -30.10 -0.74
CA PHE A 20 -32.97 -30.00 -1.90
C PHE A 20 -31.99 -31.18 -1.86
N ASN A 21 -32.18 -32.08 -2.82
CA ASN A 21 -31.38 -33.28 -3.01
C ASN A 21 -30.05 -32.95 -3.71
N HIS A 22 -29.08 -33.82 -3.47
CA HIS A 22 -27.67 -33.76 -3.79
C HIS A 22 -27.26 -33.32 -5.20
N GLY A 23 -26.17 -32.53 -5.24
CA GLY A 23 -25.22 -32.46 -6.35
C GLY A 23 -23.80 -32.41 -5.80
N LEU A 24 -23.18 -33.56 -5.59
CA LEU A 24 -21.73 -33.71 -5.46
C LEU A 24 -21.11 -33.29 -6.80
N VAL A 25 -20.47 -32.12 -6.83
CA VAL A 25 -19.48 -31.82 -7.86
C VAL A 25 -18.10 -31.92 -7.21
N GLN A 26 -17.40 -32.99 -7.59
CA GLN A 26 -15.99 -33.17 -7.30
C GLN A 26 -15.17 -32.07 -7.98
N GLY A 27 -14.69 -31.10 -7.19
CA GLY A 27 -13.46 -30.36 -7.49
C GLY A 27 -12.30 -31.03 -6.75
N LYS A 28 -11.58 -31.93 -7.42
CA LYS A 28 -10.39 -32.58 -6.88
C LYS A 28 -9.25 -31.57 -6.72
N ASN A 29 -8.50 -31.76 -5.62
CA ASN A 29 -7.22 -31.16 -5.23
C ASN A 29 -7.21 -29.76 -4.58
N THR A 30 -7.93 -29.62 -3.47
CA THR A 30 -7.36 -28.90 -2.32
C THR A 30 -6.26 -29.77 -1.68
N LYS A 31 -5.04 -29.69 -2.20
CA LYS A 31 -3.87 -29.88 -1.33
C LYS A 31 -3.54 -28.52 -0.73
N VAL A 32 -4.25 -28.16 0.34
CA VAL A 32 -3.72 -27.23 1.35
C VAL A 32 -2.62 -27.99 2.08
N GLY A 33 -1.48 -28.15 1.40
CA GLY A 33 -0.25 -28.60 2.01
C GLY A 33 0.30 -27.43 2.80
N ALA A 34 0.11 -27.45 4.12
CA ALA A 34 0.82 -26.59 5.04
C ALA A 34 2.33 -26.84 4.91
N SER A 35 2.99 -26.13 4.02
CA SER A 35 4.35 -25.66 4.32
C SER A 35 4.14 -24.51 5.32
N LYS A 36 4.65 -24.64 6.55
CA LYS A 36 4.63 -23.58 7.58
C LYS A 36 5.40 -22.35 7.06
N GLY A 37 4.78 -21.53 6.22
CA GLY A 37 5.24 -20.21 5.83
C GLY A 37 4.59 -19.16 6.72
N CYS A 38 5.35 -18.12 7.10
CA CYS A 38 4.77 -16.99 7.81
C CYS A 38 4.16 -16.01 6.81
N ASP A 39 2.88 -15.68 6.98
CA ASP A 39 2.30 -14.53 6.33
C ASP A 39 2.73 -13.27 7.11
N LEU A 40 3.62 -12.48 6.50
CA LEU A 40 4.16 -11.26 7.10
C LEU A 40 3.11 -10.17 7.27
N PHE A 41 1.98 -10.26 6.56
CA PHE A 41 0.94 -9.23 6.50
C PHE A 41 -0.26 -9.54 7.40
N GLN A 42 -0.27 -10.72 8.04
CA GLN A 42 -1.26 -11.08 9.06
C GLN A 42 -0.67 -11.03 10.47
N GLY A 43 -1.22 -10.16 11.30
CA GLY A 43 -0.67 -9.86 12.61
C GLY A 43 -1.41 -8.75 13.32
N SER A 44 -0.70 -8.07 14.22
CA SER A 44 -1.24 -6.94 14.98
C SER A 44 -0.16 -5.91 15.27
N TRP A 45 -0.57 -4.65 15.43
CA TRP A 45 0.28 -3.62 16.02
C TRP A 45 0.44 -3.86 17.52
N VAL A 46 1.68 -3.85 17.98
CA VAL A 46 2.05 -4.05 19.38
C VAL A 46 2.80 -2.83 19.85
N LEU A 47 2.39 -2.30 21.01
CA LEU A 47 3.13 -1.25 21.71
C LEU A 47 4.48 -1.81 22.15
N ASP A 48 5.56 -1.13 21.77
CA ASP A 48 6.93 -1.49 22.09
C ASP A 48 7.67 -0.22 22.51
N GLU A 49 7.86 -0.07 23.83
CA GLU A 49 8.53 1.10 24.42
C GLU A 49 10.05 0.93 24.50
N SER A 50 10.60 -0.04 23.74
CA SER A 50 12.05 -0.22 23.66
C SER A 50 12.71 1.06 23.11
N PRO A 51 13.82 1.53 23.70
CA PRO A 51 14.45 2.80 23.35
C PRO A 51 14.98 2.85 21.90
N ASN A 52 15.16 1.69 21.26
CA ASN A 52 15.65 1.55 19.89
C ASN A 52 14.57 1.00 18.93
N LEU A 53 13.28 1.19 19.23
CA LEU A 53 12.21 0.74 18.34
C LEU A 53 12.33 1.43 16.98
N ASN A 54 12.43 2.76 16.98
CA ASN A 54 12.56 3.56 15.79
C ASN A 54 14.04 3.71 15.43
N PRO A 55 14.41 3.40 14.18
CA PRO A 55 15.81 3.46 13.76
C PRO A 55 16.33 4.89 13.58
N TYR A 56 15.46 5.89 13.54
CA TYR A 56 15.84 7.29 13.36
C TYR A 56 14.81 8.28 13.93
N ASN A 57 15.25 9.51 14.16
CA ASN A 57 14.42 10.70 14.35
C ASN A 57 14.38 11.52 13.04
N SER A 58 13.27 12.20 12.75
CA SER A 58 13.10 12.91 11.46
C SER A 58 14.19 13.96 11.20
N SER A 59 14.71 14.60 12.26
CA SER A 59 15.80 15.59 12.19
C SER A 59 17.12 15.05 11.63
N GLN A 60 17.33 13.72 11.68
CA GLN A 60 18.52 13.06 11.11
C GLN A 60 18.44 12.95 9.57
N CYS A 61 17.27 13.22 8.98
CA CYS A 61 17.05 13.19 7.55
C CYS A 61 16.66 14.58 7.02
N SER A 62 17.64 15.39 6.63
CA SER A 62 17.38 16.75 6.15
C SER A 62 16.58 16.83 4.83
N PHE A 63 16.37 15.70 4.16
CA PHE A 63 15.68 15.60 2.86
C PHE A 63 14.22 15.14 2.96
N ILE A 64 13.68 14.83 4.15
CA ILE A 64 12.24 14.56 4.30
C ILE A 64 11.45 15.79 3.86
N GLU A 65 10.44 15.58 3.01
CA GLU A 65 9.58 16.68 2.57
C GLU A 65 8.66 17.15 3.70
N LYS A 66 8.36 18.45 3.71
CA LYS A 66 7.60 19.09 4.79
C LYS A 66 6.28 18.38 5.08
N GLN A 67 5.58 17.82 4.09
CA GLN A 67 4.31 17.14 4.34
C GLN A 67 4.40 15.89 5.23
N PHE A 68 5.58 15.30 5.39
CA PHE A 68 5.77 14.08 6.20
C PHE A 68 6.54 14.34 7.51
N ASP A 69 7.19 15.49 7.66
CA ASP A 69 8.01 15.81 8.84
C ASP A 69 7.17 16.39 10.00
N CYS A 70 6.36 15.52 10.61
CA CYS A 70 5.40 15.90 11.63
C CYS A 70 6.05 16.50 12.88
N GLU A 71 7.17 15.95 13.33
CA GLU A 71 7.90 16.47 14.49
C GLU A 71 8.39 17.90 14.23
N LYS A 72 9.03 18.15 13.07
CA LYS A 72 9.48 19.50 12.69
C LYS A 72 8.33 20.47 12.49
N ASN A 73 7.16 19.98 12.08
CA ASN A 73 5.94 20.77 11.97
C ASN A 73 5.22 20.99 13.31
N GLY A 74 5.79 20.53 14.43
CA GLY A 74 5.30 20.83 15.79
C GLY A 74 4.36 19.79 16.38
N ARG A 75 4.32 18.57 15.83
CA ARG A 75 3.58 17.45 16.45
C ARG A 75 4.22 17.09 17.79
N ALA A 76 3.46 17.22 18.87
CA ALA A 76 3.97 17.05 20.23
C ALA A 76 3.81 15.62 20.77
N ASP A 77 2.84 14.84 20.29
CA ASP A 77 2.66 13.45 20.69
C ASP A 77 3.61 12.52 19.91
N ASP A 78 4.22 11.56 20.61
CA ASP A 78 5.13 10.56 20.04
C ASP A 78 4.60 9.12 20.17
N ASP A 79 3.41 8.93 20.73
CA ASP A 79 2.82 7.60 20.97
C ASP A 79 2.68 6.79 19.66
N TYR A 80 2.42 7.46 18.53
CA TYR A 80 2.32 6.80 17.22
C TYR A 80 3.63 6.15 16.76
N LEU A 81 4.77 6.59 17.29
CA LEU A 81 6.08 6.03 17.01
C LEU A 81 6.37 4.77 17.81
N LYS A 82 5.58 4.47 18.86
CA LYS A 82 5.84 3.36 19.80
C LYS A 82 5.22 2.03 19.37
N TYR A 83 4.76 1.91 18.13
CA TYR A 83 4.08 0.71 17.64
C TYR A 83 4.90 0.00 16.57
N ARG A 84 5.10 -1.32 16.76
CA ARG A 84 5.64 -2.21 15.72
C ARG A 84 4.62 -3.22 15.25
N TRP A 85 4.77 -3.64 14.01
CA TRP A 85 4.00 -4.75 13.47
C TRP A 85 4.56 -6.10 13.94
N GLN A 86 3.67 -6.97 14.43
CA GLN A 86 4.00 -8.33 14.85
C GLN A 86 3.20 -9.33 14.01
N PRO A 87 3.83 -10.03 13.04
CA PRO A 87 3.19 -11.14 12.36
C PRO A 87 2.77 -12.23 13.35
N LYS A 88 1.67 -12.92 13.06
CA LYS A 88 1.03 -13.87 13.99
C LYS A 88 1.88 -15.13 14.26
N HIS A 89 2.65 -15.57 13.26
CA HIS A 89 3.31 -16.88 13.27
C HIS A 89 4.83 -16.80 13.08
N CYS A 90 5.42 -15.61 13.07
CA CYS A 90 6.85 -15.42 13.04
C CYS A 90 7.27 -14.06 13.62
N ALA A 91 8.57 -13.91 13.88
CA ALA A 91 9.16 -12.62 14.14
C ALA A 91 9.43 -11.88 12.82
N LEU A 92 9.17 -10.58 12.80
CA LEU A 92 9.60 -9.69 11.73
C LEU A 92 11.05 -9.24 12.00
N PRO A 93 12.03 -9.58 11.15
CA PRO A 93 13.42 -9.15 11.34
C PRO A 93 13.54 -7.64 11.33
N ARG A 94 14.40 -7.08 12.19
CA ARG A 94 14.71 -5.63 12.17
C ARG A 94 15.34 -5.25 10.83
N PHE A 95 15.08 -4.03 10.39
CA PHE A 95 15.72 -3.47 9.21
C PHE A 95 17.22 -3.29 9.47
N ASP A 96 18.06 -3.74 8.53
CA ASP A 96 19.51 -3.60 8.59
C ASP A 96 19.97 -2.90 7.30
N ALA A 97 20.35 -1.63 7.44
CA ALA A 97 20.75 -0.79 6.32
C ALA A 97 22.00 -1.31 5.60
N ARG A 98 22.98 -1.81 6.36
CA ARG A 98 24.22 -2.37 5.79
C ARG A 98 23.93 -3.61 4.98
N SER A 99 23.16 -4.54 5.55
CA SER A 99 22.70 -5.76 4.89
C SER A 99 21.92 -5.42 3.62
N PHE A 100 21.02 -4.43 3.67
CA PHE A 100 20.28 -3.95 2.50
C PHE A 100 21.23 -3.48 1.40
N LEU A 101 22.14 -2.55 1.70
CA LEU A 101 23.07 -1.99 0.72
C LEU A 101 24.02 -3.04 0.14
N LEU A 102 24.50 -3.98 0.97
CA LEU A 102 25.34 -5.09 0.51
C LEU A 102 24.59 -6.04 -0.42
N LYS A 103 23.32 -6.36 -0.12
CA LYS A 103 22.48 -7.23 -0.97
C LYS A 103 22.00 -6.54 -2.25
N MET A 104 21.90 -5.21 -2.23
CA MET A 104 21.61 -4.38 -3.41
C MET A 104 22.87 -3.93 -4.17
N LYS A 105 24.07 -4.31 -3.74
CA LYS A 105 25.32 -3.83 -4.36
C LYS A 105 25.29 -4.02 -5.89
N ASN A 106 25.62 -2.95 -6.63
CA ASN A 106 25.55 -2.86 -8.09
C ASN A 106 24.16 -2.98 -8.71
N LYS A 107 23.09 -2.72 -7.95
CA LYS A 107 21.70 -2.82 -8.41
C LYS A 107 20.96 -1.49 -8.32
N LYS A 108 19.89 -1.41 -9.11
CA LYS A 108 18.95 -0.30 -9.14
C LYS A 108 17.58 -0.76 -8.66
N MET A 109 16.93 0.03 -7.82
CA MET A 109 15.52 -0.15 -7.49
C MET A 109 14.74 1.13 -7.81
N MET A 110 13.45 1.00 -8.12
CA MET A 110 12.61 2.15 -8.41
C MET A 110 11.24 2.00 -7.76
N PHE A 111 10.79 3.06 -7.10
CA PHE A 111 9.41 3.28 -6.67
C PHE A 111 8.67 4.01 -7.78
N ILE A 112 7.51 3.51 -8.20
CA ILE A 112 6.72 4.06 -9.30
C ILE A 112 5.28 4.20 -8.82
N GLY A 113 4.79 5.43 -8.77
CA GLY A 113 3.42 5.65 -8.33
C GLY A 113 3.11 7.07 -7.92
N ASP A 114 2.20 7.20 -6.96
CA ASP A 114 1.64 8.46 -6.52
C ASP A 114 2.46 9.14 -5.40
N SER A 115 1.82 9.92 -4.55
CA SER A 115 2.47 10.58 -3.41
C SER A 115 2.85 9.64 -2.27
N LEU A 116 2.22 8.47 -2.17
CA LEU A 116 2.54 7.45 -1.18
C LEU A 116 3.79 6.67 -1.56
N SER A 117 4.07 6.48 -2.85
CA SER A 117 5.38 6.04 -3.34
C SER A 117 6.52 6.94 -2.89
N LEU A 118 6.34 8.27 -2.96
CA LEU A 118 7.33 9.20 -2.40
C LEU A 118 7.46 8.99 -0.90
N ASN A 119 6.34 8.85 -0.18
CA ASN A 119 6.34 8.69 1.26
C ASN A 119 7.12 7.44 1.69
N GLN A 120 6.91 6.29 1.02
CA GLN A 120 7.67 5.06 1.25
C GLN A 120 9.13 5.20 0.81
N TRP A 121 9.42 5.85 -0.31
CA TRP A 121 10.79 6.09 -0.79
C TRP A 121 11.59 6.99 0.17
N GLN A 122 10.99 8.04 0.73
CA GLN A 122 11.64 8.90 1.73
C GLN A 122 11.90 8.16 3.04
N SER A 123 10.97 7.29 3.47
CA SER A 123 11.21 6.37 4.58
C SER A 123 12.41 5.47 4.33
N LEU A 124 12.48 4.79 3.17
CA LEU A 124 13.58 3.86 2.88
C LEU A 124 14.92 4.59 2.83
N THR A 125 14.98 5.73 2.16
CA THR A 125 16.21 6.52 2.03
C THR A 125 16.68 7.06 3.38
N CYS A 126 15.75 7.40 4.30
CA CYS A 126 16.05 7.69 5.69
C CYS A 126 16.63 6.49 6.46
N LEU A 127 15.95 5.35 6.40
CA LEU A 127 16.40 4.11 7.05
C LEU A 127 17.83 3.75 6.64
N LEU A 128 18.15 3.92 5.36
CA LEU A 128 19.47 3.64 4.83
C LEU A 128 20.49 4.71 5.23
N HIS A 129 20.15 5.99 5.11
CA HIS A 129 21.06 7.09 5.46
C HIS A 129 21.47 7.04 6.92
N VAL A 130 20.50 6.88 7.83
CA VAL A 130 20.76 6.87 9.26
C VAL A 130 21.39 5.56 9.72
N GLY A 131 20.99 4.42 9.11
CA GLY A 131 21.57 3.11 9.42
C GLY A 131 23.00 2.90 8.91
N GLU A 132 23.43 3.66 7.89
CA GLU A 132 24.79 3.65 7.35
C GLU A 132 25.39 5.07 7.29
N PRO A 133 25.62 5.72 8.45
CA PRO A 133 25.90 7.15 8.54
C PRO A 133 27.24 7.55 7.89
N ASN A 134 28.17 6.62 7.73
CA ASN A 134 29.47 6.85 7.09
C ASN A 134 29.41 6.71 5.56
N ALA A 135 28.33 6.14 5.02
CA ALA A 135 28.16 5.99 3.59
C ALA A 135 27.64 7.30 3.00
N LYS A 136 28.48 7.98 2.21
CA LYS A 136 28.05 9.18 1.48
C LYS A 136 26.92 8.83 0.51
N TYR A 137 25.90 9.67 0.47
CA TYR A 137 24.80 9.56 -0.48
C TYR A 137 24.83 10.73 -1.48
N THR A 138 24.16 10.55 -2.62
CA THR A 138 23.78 11.64 -3.53
C THR A 138 22.28 11.65 -3.69
N LEU A 139 21.71 12.85 -3.84
CA LEU A 139 20.29 13.05 -4.13
C LEU A 139 20.17 13.99 -5.33
N GLN A 140 19.63 13.49 -6.43
CA GLN A 140 19.49 14.23 -7.68
C GLN A 140 18.06 14.10 -8.22
N ARG A 141 17.59 15.10 -8.94
CA ARG A 141 16.27 15.08 -9.58
C ARG A 141 16.39 15.47 -11.04
N PHE A 142 15.81 14.65 -11.91
CA PHE A 142 15.78 14.82 -13.36
C PHE A 142 14.31 14.70 -13.82
N GLY A 143 13.63 15.84 -13.95
CA GLY A 143 12.21 15.88 -14.31
C GLY A 143 11.34 15.10 -13.31
N PRO A 144 10.62 14.04 -13.75
CA PRO A 144 9.76 13.22 -12.89
C PRO A 144 10.53 12.19 -12.05
N VAL A 145 11.85 12.06 -12.26
CA VAL A 145 12.68 11.04 -11.61
C VAL A 145 13.54 11.67 -10.51
N SER A 146 13.50 11.12 -9.31
CA SER A 146 14.48 11.39 -8.25
C SER A 146 15.39 10.17 -8.09
N ASN A 147 16.68 10.39 -7.87
CA ASN A 147 17.68 9.34 -7.62
C ASN A 147 18.37 9.59 -6.28
N PHE A 148 18.23 8.65 -5.35
CA PHE A 148 19.03 8.58 -4.13
C PHE A 148 20.05 7.44 -4.28
N SER A 149 21.34 7.75 -4.26
CA SER A 149 22.37 6.75 -4.52
C SER A 149 23.44 6.69 -3.43
N PHE A 150 24.04 5.51 -3.26
CA PHE A 150 25.18 5.27 -2.39
C PHE A 150 26.38 4.82 -3.23
N PRO A 151 27.28 5.73 -3.65
CA PRO A 151 28.39 5.41 -4.56
C PRO A 151 29.31 4.30 -4.06
N ALA A 152 29.55 4.20 -2.74
CA ALA A 152 30.38 3.16 -2.14
C ALA A 152 29.84 1.73 -2.38
N TYR A 153 28.52 1.60 -2.56
CA TYR A 153 27.84 0.35 -2.85
C TYR A 153 27.41 0.21 -4.31
N ASN A 154 27.56 1.28 -5.11
CA ASN A 154 27.00 1.38 -6.45
C ASN A 154 25.50 1.00 -6.47
N VAL A 155 24.73 1.55 -5.53
CA VAL A 155 23.29 1.34 -5.37
C VAL A 155 22.56 2.62 -5.75
N SER A 156 21.48 2.51 -6.52
CA SER A 156 20.58 3.63 -6.83
C SER A 156 19.14 3.28 -6.52
N ILE A 157 18.45 4.20 -5.84
CA ILE A 157 17.07 4.08 -5.40
C ILE A 157 16.29 5.22 -6.03
N PHE A 158 15.56 4.90 -7.08
CA PHE A 158 14.81 5.85 -7.86
C PHE A 158 13.38 6.01 -7.33
N LEU A 159 12.82 7.19 -7.55
CA LEU A 159 11.40 7.47 -7.49
C LEU A 159 10.97 8.00 -8.85
N PHE A 160 9.95 7.42 -9.45
CA PHE A 160 9.31 7.86 -10.67
C PHE A 160 7.85 8.23 -10.39
N ARG A 161 7.47 9.48 -10.69
CA ARG A 161 6.09 9.96 -10.50
C ARG A 161 5.18 9.49 -11.64
N ALA A 162 4.36 8.49 -11.37
CA ALA A 162 3.35 7.98 -12.29
C ALA A 162 2.10 7.57 -11.49
N ALA A 163 1.36 8.56 -10.97
CA ALA A 163 0.32 8.33 -9.97
C ALA A 163 -0.78 7.33 -10.39
N PHE A 164 -1.09 7.30 -11.69
CA PHE A 164 -2.09 6.39 -12.27
C PHE A 164 -1.47 5.16 -12.96
N LEU A 165 -0.13 5.07 -12.99
CA LEU A 165 0.71 4.16 -13.79
C LEU A 165 0.55 4.34 -15.31
N VAL A 166 -0.69 4.41 -15.78
CA VAL A 166 -1.06 4.75 -17.14
C VAL A 166 -0.80 6.23 -17.45
N ASP A 167 -0.76 6.54 -18.73
CA ASP A 167 -0.38 7.86 -19.21
C ASP A 167 -1.41 8.93 -18.83
N LEU A 168 -0.92 9.99 -18.20
CA LEU A 168 -1.63 11.26 -18.05
C LEU A 168 -0.87 12.30 -18.88
N VAL A 169 -1.44 12.69 -20.01
CA VAL A 169 -0.79 13.58 -20.98
C VAL A 169 -1.56 14.89 -21.11
N ARG A 170 -0.87 15.93 -21.58
CA ARG A 170 -1.49 17.17 -22.04
C ARG A 170 -1.57 17.14 -23.56
N GLN A 171 -2.75 17.42 -24.10
CA GLN A 171 -3.00 17.58 -25.54
C GLN A 171 -3.22 19.06 -25.88
N ASP A 172 -3.70 19.33 -27.09
CA ASP A 172 -4.02 20.68 -27.56
C ASP A 172 -4.90 21.43 -26.54
N ASP A 173 -4.70 22.74 -26.46
CA ASP A 173 -5.34 23.63 -25.48
C ASP A 173 -5.09 23.28 -23.99
N ASP A 174 -3.98 22.59 -23.69
CA ASP A 174 -3.59 22.16 -22.33
C ASP A 174 -4.59 21.19 -21.66
N ILE A 175 -5.41 20.50 -22.46
CA ILE A 175 -6.38 19.51 -21.95
C ILE A 175 -5.62 18.30 -21.38
N ARG A 176 -5.92 17.94 -20.12
CA ARG A 176 -5.30 16.79 -19.45
C ARG A 176 -6.11 15.52 -19.75
N VAL A 177 -5.48 14.56 -20.40
CA VAL A 177 -6.11 13.31 -20.83
C VAL A 177 -5.50 12.12 -20.09
N LEU A 178 -6.33 11.41 -19.33
CA LEU A 178 -5.97 10.13 -18.69
C LEU A 178 -6.24 8.98 -19.66
N LYS A 179 -5.19 8.31 -20.14
CA LYS A 179 -5.29 7.23 -21.11
C LYS A 179 -5.23 5.87 -20.43
N LEU A 180 -6.37 5.24 -20.20
CA LEU A 180 -6.44 4.00 -19.40
C LEU A 180 -5.74 2.79 -20.05
N ASN A 181 -5.49 2.82 -21.35
CA ASN A 181 -4.91 1.72 -22.12
C ASN A 181 -3.48 2.00 -22.61
N SER A 182 -2.76 2.96 -22.01
CA SER A 182 -1.41 3.36 -22.46
C SER A 182 -0.42 3.51 -21.31
N ILE A 183 0.80 2.98 -21.49
CA ILE A 183 1.95 3.16 -20.59
C ILE A 183 3.19 3.49 -21.44
N SER A 184 3.46 4.78 -21.65
CA SER A 184 4.62 5.25 -22.40
C SER A 184 5.90 5.33 -21.55
N ASN A 185 5.75 5.56 -20.25
CA ASN A 185 6.86 5.70 -19.29
C ASN A 185 7.57 4.38 -18.98
N GLY A 186 6.98 3.24 -19.34
CA GLY A 186 7.46 1.90 -18.98
C GLY A 186 8.88 1.60 -19.44
N THR A 187 9.36 2.26 -20.50
CA THR A 187 10.72 2.05 -21.02
C THR A 187 11.80 2.26 -19.95
N GLN A 188 11.66 3.27 -19.09
CA GLN A 188 12.65 3.57 -18.04
C GLN A 188 12.61 2.56 -16.88
N TRP A 189 11.47 1.91 -16.67
CA TRP A 189 11.28 0.94 -15.57
C TRP A 189 12.01 -0.37 -15.85
N LYS A 190 12.19 -0.74 -17.12
CA LYS A 190 12.85 -1.99 -17.54
C LYS A 190 14.30 -2.12 -17.10
N GLU A 191 14.97 -1.02 -16.78
CA GLU A 191 16.38 -1.02 -16.39
C GLU A 191 16.63 -1.35 -14.91
N MET A 192 15.58 -1.67 -14.15
CA MET A 192 15.63 -1.85 -12.70
C MET A 192 15.72 -3.33 -12.31
N ASP A 193 16.50 -3.63 -11.27
CA ASP A 193 16.55 -4.95 -10.64
C ASP A 193 15.34 -5.18 -9.71
N VAL A 194 14.78 -4.10 -9.16
CA VAL A 194 13.60 -4.15 -8.29
C VAL A 194 12.65 -3.01 -8.66
N LEU A 195 11.40 -3.35 -8.96
CA LEU A 195 10.31 -2.41 -9.21
C LEU A 195 9.31 -2.48 -8.06
N ILE A 196 8.90 -1.32 -7.54
CA ILE A 196 7.88 -1.19 -6.50
C ILE A 196 6.82 -0.24 -7.03
N PHE A 197 5.69 -0.80 -7.47
CA PHE A 197 4.56 -0.05 -7.99
C PHE A 197 3.58 0.32 -6.88
N ASP A 198 2.86 1.41 -7.08
CA ASP A 198 1.78 1.88 -6.22
C ASP A 198 0.85 2.76 -7.04
N SER A 199 -0.44 2.65 -6.79
CA SER A 199 -1.44 3.54 -7.39
C SER A 199 -2.74 3.36 -6.63
N TRP A 200 -3.19 4.40 -5.95
CA TRP A 200 -4.54 4.41 -5.36
C TRP A 200 -5.03 5.83 -5.06
N HIS A 201 -4.24 6.60 -4.32
CA HIS A 201 -4.75 7.76 -3.60
C HIS A 201 -5.34 8.81 -4.55
N TRP A 202 -4.71 9.00 -5.71
CA TRP A 202 -5.12 10.01 -6.69
C TRP A 202 -6.38 9.65 -7.48
N TRP A 203 -6.78 8.37 -7.51
CA TRP A 203 -8.01 7.94 -8.20
C TRP A 203 -9.28 8.51 -7.55
N LEU A 204 -9.21 8.85 -6.27
CA LEU A 204 -10.35 9.43 -5.54
C LEU A 204 -10.45 10.95 -5.68
N HIS A 205 -9.47 11.60 -6.29
CA HIS A 205 -9.49 13.05 -6.45
C HIS A 205 -10.65 13.49 -7.36
N THR A 206 -11.38 14.50 -6.89
CA THR A 206 -12.49 15.13 -7.62
C THR A 206 -12.37 16.65 -7.57
N GLY A 207 -13.13 17.34 -8.43
CA GLY A 207 -13.16 18.80 -8.48
C GLY A 207 -11.76 19.38 -8.75
N ARG A 208 -11.32 20.35 -7.93
CA ARG A 208 -10.02 21.03 -8.12
C ARG A 208 -8.80 20.11 -7.96
N LYS A 209 -8.94 18.99 -7.25
CA LYS A 209 -7.84 18.02 -7.06
C LYS A 209 -7.79 16.99 -8.20
N GLN A 210 -8.79 16.93 -9.09
CA GLN A 210 -8.83 15.99 -10.21
C GLN A 210 -7.73 16.32 -11.22
N ASN A 211 -7.02 15.28 -11.65
CA ASN A 211 -5.83 15.42 -12.47
C ASN A 211 -6.08 15.33 -13.98
N TRP A 212 -7.30 14.96 -14.38
CA TRP A 212 -7.72 14.85 -15.77
C TRP A 212 -8.98 15.68 -16.04
N ASP A 213 -9.11 16.10 -17.27
CA ASP A 213 -10.30 16.74 -17.83
C ASP A 213 -11.11 15.75 -18.67
N ILE A 214 -10.42 14.81 -19.32
CA ILE A 214 -10.99 13.74 -20.14
C ILE A 214 -10.28 12.42 -19.84
N VAL A 215 -11.03 11.33 -19.92
CA VAL A 215 -10.52 9.96 -19.88
C VAL A 215 -10.66 9.34 -21.25
N GLU A 216 -9.61 8.69 -21.71
CA GLU A 216 -9.54 7.91 -22.94
C GLU A 216 -9.47 6.42 -22.58
N ASP A 217 -10.51 5.67 -22.96
CA ASP A 217 -10.62 4.22 -22.81
C ASP A 217 -10.72 3.57 -24.19
N GLY A 218 -9.56 3.48 -24.85
CA GLY A 218 -9.46 2.91 -26.20
C GLY A 218 -10.04 3.88 -27.21
N ASN A 219 -11.12 3.50 -27.87
CA ASN A 219 -11.79 4.37 -28.86
C ASN A 219 -12.89 5.24 -28.24
N VAL A 220 -13.10 5.17 -26.93
CA VAL A 220 -14.15 5.93 -26.23
C VAL A 220 -13.50 6.99 -25.35
N THR A 221 -14.05 8.20 -25.39
CA THR A 221 -13.66 9.30 -24.50
C THR A 221 -14.85 9.76 -23.67
N TYR A 222 -14.59 10.13 -22.41
CA TYR A 222 -15.60 10.64 -21.50
C TYR A 222 -14.97 11.61 -20.49
N ALA A 223 -15.73 12.57 -19.98
CA ALA A 223 -15.22 13.56 -19.03
C ALA A 223 -14.80 12.93 -17.71
N ASP A 224 -15.60 11.98 -17.21
CA ASP A 224 -15.32 11.30 -15.95
C ASP A 224 -16.04 9.95 -15.80
N GLY A 225 -15.58 9.10 -14.87
CA GLY A 225 -16.11 7.75 -14.73
C GLY A 225 -16.04 7.15 -13.32
N ASP A 226 -16.57 5.93 -13.19
CA ASP A 226 -16.51 5.14 -11.96
C ASP A 226 -15.05 4.86 -11.57
N ARG A 227 -14.64 5.31 -10.37
CA ARG A 227 -13.24 5.23 -9.92
C ARG A 227 -12.72 3.81 -9.87
N MET A 228 -13.56 2.87 -9.44
CA MET A 228 -13.17 1.46 -9.31
C MET A 228 -12.98 0.81 -10.67
N LYS A 229 -13.88 1.10 -11.63
CA LYS A 229 -13.75 0.58 -13.00
C LYS A 229 -12.53 1.14 -13.72
N MET A 230 -12.26 2.44 -13.57
CA MET A 230 -11.09 3.06 -14.19
C MET A 230 -9.79 2.54 -13.57
N TYR A 231 -9.75 2.40 -12.25
CA TYR A 231 -8.61 1.80 -11.54
C TYR A 231 -8.35 0.36 -11.99
N GLU A 232 -9.39 -0.48 -12.04
CA GLU A 232 -9.28 -1.86 -12.51
C GLU A 232 -8.73 -1.93 -13.95
N LYS A 233 -9.23 -1.07 -14.85
CA LYS A 233 -8.74 -0.99 -16.23
C LYS A 233 -7.27 -0.59 -16.30
N ALA A 234 -6.86 0.44 -15.57
CA ALA A 234 -5.46 0.88 -15.55
C ALA A 234 -4.53 -0.19 -14.96
N LEU A 235 -4.98 -0.91 -13.93
CA LEU A 235 -4.25 -2.05 -13.39
C LEU A 235 -4.13 -3.19 -14.39
N HIS A 236 -5.17 -3.48 -15.19
CA HIS A 236 -5.05 -4.47 -16.27
C HIS A 236 -4.05 -4.04 -17.34
N THR A 237 -4.02 -2.76 -17.72
CA THR A 237 -3.00 -2.22 -18.63
C THR A 237 -1.59 -2.37 -18.05
N TRP A 238 -1.41 -2.05 -16.77
CA TRP A 238 -0.14 -2.27 -16.07
C TRP A 238 0.24 -3.75 -15.99
N ALA A 239 -0.72 -4.63 -15.71
CA ALA A 239 -0.48 -6.07 -15.66
C ALA A 239 -0.01 -6.60 -17.02
N THR A 240 -0.68 -6.23 -18.12
CA THR A 240 -0.26 -6.54 -19.49
C THR A 240 1.14 -6.02 -19.76
N TRP A 241 1.46 -4.78 -19.37
CA TRP A 241 2.80 -4.24 -19.52
C TRP A 241 3.85 -5.09 -18.76
N VAL A 242 3.56 -5.55 -17.54
CA VAL A 242 4.47 -6.45 -16.82
C VAL A 242 4.64 -7.78 -17.58
N GLU A 243 3.55 -8.37 -18.07
CA GLU A 243 3.55 -9.62 -18.86
C GLU A 243 4.32 -9.52 -20.17
N ASP A 244 4.32 -8.37 -20.82
CA ASP A 244 4.98 -8.20 -22.11
C ASP A 244 6.44 -7.74 -21.95
N GLU A 245 6.70 -6.82 -21.01
CA GLU A 245 7.94 -6.02 -21.03
C GLU A 245 8.94 -6.41 -19.95
N VAL A 246 8.52 -7.03 -18.84
CA VAL A 246 9.40 -7.27 -17.68
C VAL A 246 9.99 -8.68 -17.69
N ASN A 247 11.32 -8.80 -17.66
CA ASN A 247 11.96 -10.10 -17.43
C ASN A 247 12.06 -10.41 -15.93
N THR A 248 11.06 -11.13 -15.39
CA THR A 248 10.98 -11.48 -13.96
C THR A 248 12.01 -12.49 -13.47
N THR A 249 12.83 -13.07 -14.37
CA THR A 249 14.02 -13.84 -13.96
C THR A 249 15.15 -12.94 -13.49
N LYS A 250 15.14 -11.66 -13.90
CA LYS A 250 16.15 -10.64 -13.54
C LYS A 250 15.59 -9.58 -12.61
N THR A 251 14.35 -9.16 -12.84
CA THR A 251 13.70 -8.07 -12.11
C THR A 251 12.68 -8.63 -11.12
N LYS A 252 12.77 -8.21 -9.86
CA LYS A 252 11.70 -8.47 -8.88
C LYS A 252 10.65 -7.38 -8.96
N VAL A 253 9.38 -7.76 -9.09
CA VAL A 253 8.26 -6.82 -9.18
C VAL A 253 7.44 -6.88 -7.90
N PHE A 254 7.28 -5.74 -7.24
CA PHE A 254 6.41 -5.54 -6.10
C PHE A 254 5.29 -4.59 -6.47
N PHE A 255 4.13 -4.78 -5.84
CA PHE A 255 3.08 -3.80 -5.79
C PHE A 255 2.80 -3.48 -4.32
N GLN A 256 2.97 -2.23 -3.92
CA GLN A 256 2.56 -1.71 -2.62
C GLN A 256 1.03 -1.75 -2.57
N GLY A 257 0.46 -2.51 -1.63
CA GLY A 257 -0.98 -2.53 -1.40
C GLY A 257 -1.53 -1.13 -1.11
N VAL A 258 -2.84 -0.99 -1.19
CA VAL A 258 -3.50 0.30 -1.03
C VAL A 258 -3.21 0.92 0.34
N SER A 259 -2.63 2.11 0.35
CA SER A 259 -2.54 2.96 1.55
C SER A 259 -3.93 3.56 1.87
N PRO A 260 -4.52 3.27 3.03
CA PRO A 260 -5.83 3.80 3.39
C PRO A 260 -5.77 5.28 3.78
N ASP A 261 -6.82 6.01 3.45
CA ASP A 261 -7.11 7.32 4.02
C ASP A 261 -7.94 7.22 5.30
N HIS A 262 -7.93 8.30 6.09
CA HIS A 262 -8.70 8.41 7.33
C HIS A 262 -9.39 9.77 7.45
N ASP A 263 -9.96 10.25 6.34
CA ASP A 263 -10.80 11.46 6.31
C ASP A 263 -12.07 11.30 7.16
N ARG A 264 -12.49 10.05 7.41
CA ARG A 264 -13.64 9.71 8.25
C ARG A 264 -13.27 8.71 9.34
N VAL A 265 -13.02 9.23 10.54
CA VAL A 265 -12.69 8.42 11.72
C VAL A 265 -13.87 8.39 12.68
N ARG A 266 -14.62 7.28 12.68
CA ARG A 266 -15.84 7.11 13.50
C ARG A 266 -15.57 7.18 15.01
N THR A 267 -14.36 6.82 15.44
CA THR A 267 -13.96 6.80 16.84
C THR A 267 -13.39 8.13 17.33
N SER A 268 -13.17 9.10 16.42
CA SER A 268 -12.62 10.41 16.74
C SER A 268 -13.73 11.41 17.02
N LYS A 269 -13.51 12.32 17.97
CA LYS A 269 -14.42 13.44 18.25
C LYS A 269 -14.54 14.41 17.07
N SER A 270 -13.45 14.59 16.30
CA SER A 270 -13.44 15.45 15.12
C SER A 270 -14.06 14.79 13.88
N GLY A 271 -14.37 13.49 13.94
CA GLY A 271 -14.85 12.71 12.81
C GLY A 271 -13.79 12.42 11.74
N ASN A 272 -12.53 12.78 11.96
CA ASN A 272 -11.37 12.58 11.05
C ASN A 272 -10.11 12.24 11.85
N CYS A 273 -8.94 12.18 11.21
CA CYS A 273 -7.67 11.84 11.86
C CYS A 273 -7.14 12.88 12.87
N THR A 274 -7.76 14.05 13.01
CA THR A 274 -7.33 15.09 13.95
C THR A 274 -7.41 14.64 15.40
N GLY A 275 -6.29 14.78 16.12
CA GLY A 275 -6.18 14.43 17.54
C GLY A 275 -6.18 12.93 17.83
N VAL A 276 -6.05 12.08 16.80
CA VAL A 276 -5.88 10.63 16.98
C VAL A 276 -4.42 10.34 17.26
N THR A 277 -4.12 9.79 18.44
CA THR A 277 -2.72 9.55 18.89
C THR A 277 -2.41 8.07 19.11
N ARG A 278 -3.39 7.18 18.90
CA ARG A 278 -3.23 5.73 19.05
C ARG A 278 -3.94 4.95 17.95
N PRO A 279 -3.42 3.76 17.59
CA PRO A 279 -4.09 2.88 16.64
C PRO A 279 -5.51 2.55 17.08
N THR A 280 -6.41 2.43 16.11
CA THR A 280 -7.76 1.91 16.39
C THR A 280 -7.71 0.42 16.70
N ARG A 281 -8.66 -0.05 17.51
CA ARG A 281 -8.90 -1.49 17.76
C ARG A 281 -10.16 -1.99 17.08
N VAL A 282 -10.88 -1.09 16.38
CA VAL A 282 -12.11 -1.43 15.69
C VAL A 282 -11.77 -2.28 14.47
N PRO A 283 -12.43 -3.43 14.25
CA PRO A 283 -12.25 -4.22 13.04
C PRO A 283 -12.52 -3.38 11.78
N GLN A 284 -11.59 -3.45 10.83
CA GLN A 284 -11.66 -2.70 9.59
C GLN A 284 -12.32 -3.54 8.50
N LYS A 285 -13.06 -2.89 7.61
CA LYS A 285 -13.64 -3.56 6.45
C LYS A 285 -12.59 -3.71 5.36
N PRO A 286 -12.67 -4.77 4.52
CA PRO A 286 -11.84 -4.88 3.33
C PRO A 286 -11.93 -3.61 2.50
N HIS A 287 -10.78 -3.12 2.08
CA HIS A 287 -10.69 -1.90 1.31
C HIS A 287 -11.03 -2.19 -0.17
N PRO A 288 -12.02 -1.51 -0.79
CA PRO A 288 -12.46 -1.84 -2.14
C PRO A 288 -11.33 -1.79 -3.19
N GLY A 289 -10.44 -0.79 -3.10
CA GLY A 289 -9.26 -0.69 -3.96
C GLY A 289 -8.35 -1.90 -3.85
N GLU A 290 -8.16 -2.42 -2.64
CA GLU A 290 -7.28 -3.58 -2.42
C GLU A 290 -7.90 -4.85 -3.02
N LEU A 291 -9.22 -5.00 -2.94
CA LEU A 291 -9.93 -6.12 -3.57
C LEU A 291 -9.76 -6.12 -5.10
N VAL A 292 -9.76 -4.94 -5.73
CA VAL A 292 -9.50 -4.81 -7.17
C VAL A 292 -8.04 -5.13 -7.49
N LEU A 293 -7.10 -4.60 -6.72
CA LEU A 293 -5.68 -4.89 -6.90
C LEU A 293 -5.39 -6.39 -6.76
N GLU A 294 -5.88 -7.03 -5.69
CA GLU A 294 -5.74 -8.47 -5.47
C GLU A 294 -6.35 -9.27 -6.61
N LYS A 295 -7.51 -8.84 -7.14
CA LYS A 295 -8.16 -9.50 -8.28
C LYS A 295 -7.25 -9.48 -9.51
N VAL A 296 -6.66 -8.33 -9.85
CA VAL A 296 -5.78 -8.21 -11.01
C VAL A 296 -4.49 -9.01 -10.82
N VAL A 297 -3.79 -8.82 -9.69
CA VAL A 297 -2.52 -9.49 -9.41
C VAL A 297 -2.67 -11.02 -9.39
N ARG A 298 -3.78 -11.56 -8.88
CA ARG A 298 -4.05 -13.01 -8.89
C ARG A 298 -4.22 -13.62 -10.28
N THR A 299 -4.50 -12.80 -11.29
CA THR A 299 -4.66 -13.26 -12.68
C THR A 299 -3.37 -13.21 -13.50
N MET A 300 -2.31 -12.62 -12.93
CA MET A 300 -1.02 -12.51 -13.60
C MET A 300 -0.29 -13.85 -13.62
N SER A 301 0.40 -14.12 -14.73
CA SER A 301 1.27 -15.28 -14.91
C SER A 301 2.68 -15.02 -14.40
N LYS A 302 3.18 -13.78 -14.56
CA LYS A 302 4.47 -13.37 -14.01
C LYS A 302 4.37 -13.12 -12.50
N PRO A 303 5.41 -13.51 -11.73
CA PRO A 303 5.40 -13.32 -10.29
C PRO A 303 5.45 -11.82 -9.94
N VAL A 304 4.41 -11.37 -9.23
CA VAL A 304 4.35 -10.05 -8.59
C VAL A 304 4.13 -10.26 -7.10
N TYR A 305 4.95 -9.56 -6.30
CA TYR A 305 4.87 -9.57 -4.85
C TYR A 305 3.97 -8.44 -4.37
N LEU A 306 2.75 -8.78 -3.93
CA LEU A 306 1.89 -7.82 -3.25
C LEU A 306 2.40 -7.59 -1.82
N LEU A 307 2.86 -6.37 -1.54
CA LEU A 307 3.06 -5.92 -0.16
C LEU A 307 1.68 -5.58 0.40
N ASN A 308 0.97 -6.56 0.97
CA ASN A 308 -0.41 -6.41 1.45
C ASN A 308 -0.45 -5.59 2.75
N ILE A 309 -0.18 -4.29 2.62
CA ILE A 309 -0.05 -3.34 3.73
C ILE A 309 -1.39 -2.73 4.15
N THR A 310 -2.46 -2.93 3.39
CA THR A 310 -3.71 -2.18 3.54
C THR A 310 -4.35 -2.43 4.90
N SER A 311 -4.65 -3.70 5.22
CA SER A 311 -5.36 -4.02 6.45
C SER A 311 -4.59 -3.60 7.70
N MET A 312 -3.27 -3.78 7.73
CA MET A 312 -2.46 -3.32 8.86
C MET A 312 -2.45 -1.80 8.96
N SER A 313 -2.42 -1.08 7.85
CA SER A 313 -2.38 0.39 7.84
C SER A 313 -3.72 1.01 8.19
N GLN A 314 -4.86 0.33 7.96
CA GLN A 314 -6.20 0.82 8.36
C GLN A 314 -6.35 0.97 9.88
N TYR A 315 -5.51 0.29 10.67
CA TYR A 315 -5.49 0.47 12.11
C TYR A 315 -4.75 1.73 12.55
N ARG A 316 -3.97 2.36 11.67
CA ARG A 316 -2.98 3.38 12.02
C ARG A 316 -3.46 4.82 11.81
N GLN A 317 -4.70 5.11 12.15
CA GLN A 317 -5.25 6.48 12.08
C GLN A 317 -4.38 7.54 12.78
N ASP A 318 -3.59 7.13 13.76
CA ASP A 318 -2.62 7.93 14.50
C ASP A 318 -1.36 8.32 13.71
N GLY A 319 -1.03 7.60 12.65
CA GLY A 319 0.21 7.78 11.90
C GLY A 319 0.18 8.90 10.85
N HIS A 320 -0.97 9.53 10.62
CA HIS A 320 -1.11 10.60 9.63
C HIS A 320 -0.56 11.95 10.14
N PRO A 321 -0.07 12.83 9.24
CA PRO A 321 0.30 14.20 9.61
C PRO A 321 -0.85 15.00 10.19
N SER A 322 -2.09 14.79 9.74
CA SER A 322 -3.25 15.56 10.16
C SER A 322 -3.01 17.06 9.95
N VAL A 323 -3.08 17.85 11.02
CA VAL A 323 -2.80 19.29 11.04
C VAL A 323 -1.30 19.63 10.91
N PHE A 324 -0.43 18.62 10.99
CA PHE A 324 1.02 18.77 10.88
C PHE A 324 1.54 18.49 9.47
N GLY A 325 0.66 18.43 8.47
CA GLY A 325 1.01 18.46 7.05
C GLY A 325 1.21 19.88 6.51
N VAL A 326 1.45 20.02 5.20
CA VAL A 326 1.67 21.33 4.55
C VAL A 326 0.45 22.25 4.68
N GLY A 327 -0.77 21.69 4.60
CA GLY A 327 -2.03 22.42 4.66
C GLY A 327 -2.45 22.90 6.05
N GLY A 328 -1.78 22.41 7.10
CA GLY A 328 -2.09 22.80 8.47
C GLY A 328 -3.53 22.45 8.87
N HIS A 329 -4.13 23.31 9.71
CA HIS A 329 -5.54 23.20 10.09
C HIS A 329 -6.53 23.46 8.94
N ASN A 330 -6.08 24.02 7.81
CA ASN A 330 -6.95 24.44 6.71
C ASN A 330 -7.13 23.37 5.62
N ASP A 331 -6.15 22.47 5.47
CA ASP A 331 -6.20 21.32 4.55
C ASP A 331 -5.52 20.14 5.25
N LEU A 332 -6.33 19.43 6.04
CA LEU A 332 -5.90 18.30 6.86
C LEU A 332 -5.35 17.18 5.97
N ASP A 333 -4.24 16.59 6.38
CA ASP A 333 -3.66 15.45 5.70
C ASP A 333 -3.95 14.15 6.47
N CYS A 334 -5.01 13.44 6.06
CA CYS A 334 -5.33 12.11 6.57
C CYS A 334 -5.02 11.02 5.54
N THR A 335 -4.07 11.25 4.63
CA THR A 335 -3.80 10.37 3.50
C THR A 335 -2.32 9.95 3.47
N HIS A 336 -1.39 10.88 3.67
CA HIS A 336 0.02 10.60 3.83
C HIS A 336 0.38 10.21 5.26
N TRP A 337 1.64 9.86 5.50
CA TRP A 337 2.11 9.37 6.79
C TRP A 337 3.28 10.20 7.30
N CYS A 338 3.29 10.42 8.61
CA CYS A 338 4.46 10.96 9.30
C CYS A 338 5.68 10.05 9.07
N LEU A 339 6.86 10.67 8.97
CA LEU A 339 8.16 9.99 8.96
C LEU A 339 9.01 10.50 10.13
N PRO A 340 9.58 9.60 10.98
CA PRO A 340 9.37 8.15 11.00
C PRO A 340 7.92 7.74 11.26
N GLY A 341 7.54 6.52 10.90
CA GLY A 341 6.17 6.03 11.06
C GLY A 341 5.80 4.78 10.27
N VAL A 342 4.54 4.71 9.84
CA VAL A 342 3.95 3.54 9.17
C VAL A 342 4.74 3.08 7.93
N PRO A 343 5.23 3.97 7.05
CA PRO A 343 6.04 3.57 5.89
C PRO A 343 7.36 2.87 6.26
N ASP A 344 7.92 3.08 7.45
CA ASP A 344 9.11 2.36 7.91
C ASP A 344 8.81 0.87 8.08
N THR A 345 7.60 0.56 8.55
CA THR A 345 7.13 -0.82 8.66
C THR A 345 6.89 -1.43 7.27
N TRP A 346 6.36 -0.65 6.31
CA TRP A 346 6.24 -1.12 4.92
C TRP A 346 7.61 -1.47 4.33
N ASN A 347 8.63 -0.65 4.61
CA ASN A 347 10.00 -0.92 4.18
C ASN A 347 10.66 -2.09 4.92
N GLN A 348 10.30 -2.35 6.17
CA GLN A 348 10.71 -3.56 6.89
C GLN A 348 10.10 -4.83 6.27
N LEU A 349 8.83 -4.76 5.84
CA LEU A 349 8.14 -5.84 5.11
C LEU A 349 8.74 -6.04 3.71
N LEU A 350 9.04 -4.96 2.99
CA LEU A 350 9.75 -5.01 1.71
C LEU A 350 11.13 -5.65 1.88
N TYR A 351 11.94 -5.20 2.85
CA TYR A 351 13.26 -5.78 3.15
C TYR A 351 13.18 -7.28 3.41
N THR A 352 12.22 -7.71 4.24
CA THR A 352 12.04 -9.12 4.58
C THR A 352 11.60 -9.94 3.37
N SER A 353 10.64 -9.43 2.60
CA SER A 353 10.13 -10.09 1.38
C SER A 353 11.20 -10.14 0.28
N LEU A 354 12.07 -9.14 0.21
CA LEU A 354 13.10 -9.03 -0.81
C LEU A 354 14.27 -9.98 -0.58
N PHE A 355 14.64 -10.23 0.69
CA PHE A 355 15.92 -10.88 1.02
C PHE A 355 15.88 -12.05 2.01
N ILE A 356 14.79 -12.25 2.74
CA ILE A 356 14.73 -13.21 3.85
C ILE A 356 13.74 -14.32 3.53
N GLN A 357 12.53 -13.94 3.13
CA GLN A 357 11.55 -14.90 2.67
C GLN A 357 11.85 -15.20 1.20
N SER A 358 12.71 -16.19 0.95
CA SER A 358 12.80 -16.80 -0.37
C SER A 358 11.44 -17.41 -0.68
N TYR A 359 10.68 -16.75 -1.55
CA TYR A 359 9.46 -17.31 -2.12
C TYR A 359 9.81 -18.65 -2.76
N LYS A 360 9.33 -19.74 -2.15
CA LYS A 360 9.31 -21.03 -2.79
C LYS A 360 8.07 -21.00 -3.67
N ASP A 361 8.29 -20.90 -4.98
CA ASP A 361 7.25 -21.14 -5.99
C ASP A 361 6.65 -22.52 -5.73
N ASN A 362 5.48 -22.57 -5.09
CA ASN A 362 4.61 -23.73 -5.21
C ASN A 362 3.71 -23.45 -6.40
N LYS A 363 4.12 -24.00 -7.55
CA LYS A 363 3.29 -24.17 -8.75
C LYS A 363 1.92 -24.76 -8.42
#